data_AF-A0A1X0QSI1-F1
#
_entry.id   AF-A0A1X0QSI1-F1
#
_cell.length_a   1.000
_cell.length_b   1.000
_cell.length_c   1.000
_cell.angle_alpha   90.00
_cell.angle_beta   90.00
_cell.angle_gamma   90.00
#
_symmetry.space_group_name_H-M   'P 1'
#
loop_
_entity.id
_entity.type
_entity.pdbx_description
1 polymer ?
#
loop_
_entity_poly.entity_id
_entity_poly.type
_entity_poly.pdbx_seq_one_letter_code
_entity_poly.pdbx_strand_id
1 'polypeptide(L)' 'PKYQTHISSLKSQNYITIEYARKFPGHERKLKRTDLLSYMAHCLRERSLCDKTFVSSACLASDSLTSRDINEDTDLLTE' A
#
# COMPACT_ATOMS: atom_id res chain seq x y z
N PRO A 1 7.22 -15.78 -9.77
CA PRO A 1 7.61 -14.71 -8.81
C PRO A 1 8.79 -15.16 -7.92
N LYS A 2 9.91 -14.42 -7.92
CA LYS A 2 11.19 -14.85 -7.34
C LYS A 2 11.23 -14.96 -5.81
N TYR A 3 10.32 -14.31 -5.10
CA TYR A 3 10.37 -14.17 -3.63
C TYR A 3 9.24 -14.87 -2.87
N GLN A 4 8.26 -15.48 -3.56
CA GLN A 4 7.11 -16.08 -2.87
C GLN A 4 7.51 -17.19 -1.92
N THR A 5 8.46 -18.05 -2.28
CA THR A 5 8.95 -19.12 -1.38
C THR A 5 9.55 -18.55 -0.09
N HIS A 6 10.30 -17.45 -0.20
CA HIS A 6 10.88 -16.79 0.97
C HIS A 6 9.81 -16.16 1.85
N ILE A 7 8.87 -15.43 1.25
CA ILE A 7 7.75 -14.81 1.98
C ILE A 7 6.91 -15.88 2.67
N SER A 8 6.54 -16.97 1.99
CA SER A 8 5.78 -18.08 2.59
C SER A 8 6.52 -18.74 3.76
N SER A 9 7.85 -18.84 3.69
CA SER A 9 8.66 -19.33 4.81
C SER A 9 8.60 -18.38 6.02
N LEU A 10 8.66 -17.06 5.80
CA LEU A 10 8.46 -16.08 6.87
C LEU A 10 7.05 -16.19 7.48
N LYS A 11 6.03 -16.37 6.64
CA LYS A 11 4.64 -16.56 7.10
C LYS A 11 4.49 -17.82 7.96
N SER A 12 5.13 -18.93 7.57
CA SER A 12 5.12 -20.16 8.38
C SER A 12 5.78 -20.00 9.76
N GLN A 13 6.62 -18.97 9.91
CA GLN A 13 7.23 -18.58 11.18
C GLN A 13 6.40 -17.52 11.93
N ASN A 14 5.14 -17.31 11.52
CA ASN A 14 4.19 -16.34 12.09
C ASN A 14 4.62 -14.86 11.96
N TYR A 15 5.47 -14.53 10.98
CA TYR A 15 5.73 -13.13 10.66
C TYR A 15 4.51 -12.49 9.99
N ILE A 16 4.21 -11.26 10.39
CA ILE A 16 3.20 -10.43 9.74
C ILE A 16 3.91 -9.54 8.72
N THR A 17 3.40 -9.51 7.50
CA THR A 17 3.89 -8.65 6.43
C THR A 17 2.94 -7.48 6.27
N ILE A 18 3.47 -6.30 6.54
CA ILE A 18 2.78 -5.02 6.36
C ILE A 18 3.44 -4.32 5.18
N GLU A 19 2.65 -3.99 4.16
CA GLU A 19 3.16 -3.26 2.99
C GLU A 19 2.49 -1.89 2.86
N TYR A 20 3.17 -0.99 2.15
CA TYR A 20 2.76 0.41 2.03
C TYR A 20 2.70 0.82 0.57
N ALA A 21 1.52 1.25 0.11
CA ALA A 21 1.34 1.85 -1.20
C ALA A 21 1.25 3.37 -1.08
N ARG A 22 1.88 4.10 -2.00
CA ARG A 22 1.78 5.56 -2.04
C ARG A 22 1.81 6.12 -3.44
N LYS A 23 1.23 7.31 -3.59
CA LYS A 23 1.34 8.12 -4.80
C LYS A 23 1.97 9.47 -4.49
N PHE A 24 2.80 9.92 -5.42
CA PHE A 24 3.39 11.25 -5.37
C PHE A 24 2.30 12.32 -5.60
N PRO A 25 2.36 13.48 -4.93
CA PRO A 25 1.43 14.57 -5.17
C PRO A 25 1.51 15.05 -6.63
N GLY A 26 0.41 14.96 -7.37
CA GLY A 26 0.42 15.31 -8.80
C GLY A 26 -0.96 15.69 -9.34
N HIS A 27 -1.01 16.04 -10.62
CA HIS A 27 -2.22 16.56 -11.30
C HIS A 27 -3.26 15.49 -11.68
N GLU A 28 -3.07 14.24 -11.25
CA GLU A 28 -4.05 13.18 -11.48
C GLU A 28 -5.35 13.47 -10.71
N ARG A 29 -6.49 13.19 -11.34
CA ARG A 29 -7.80 13.29 -10.69
C ARG A 29 -7.91 12.28 -9.54
N LYS A 30 -8.68 12.62 -8.50
CA LYS A 30 -8.91 11.78 -7.30
C LYS A 30 -9.27 10.34 -7.66
N LEU A 31 -10.28 10.13 -8.52
CA LEU A 31 -10.71 8.79 -8.95
C LEU A 31 -9.58 7.96 -9.58
N LYS A 32 -8.85 8.53 -10.55
CA LYS A 32 -7.74 7.83 -11.21
C LYS A 32 -6.63 7.47 -10.21
N ARG A 33 -6.40 8.34 -9.22
CA ARG A 33 -5.43 8.07 -8.15
C ARG A 33 -5.88 6.93 -7.26
N THR A 34 -7.17 6.88 -6.90
CA THR A 34 -7.78 5.75 -6.17
C THR A 34 -7.59 4.46 -6.93
N ASP A 35 -7.96 4.40 -8.21
CA ASP A 35 -7.86 3.19 -9.02
C ASP A 35 -6.42 2.65 -9.08
N LEU A 36 -5.45 3.56 -9.23
CA LEU A 36 -4.03 3.20 -9.23
C LEU A 36 -3.57 2.64 -7.89
N LEU A 37 -3.99 3.24 -6.78
CA LEU A 37 -3.63 2.78 -5.44
C LEU A 37 -4.30 1.45 -5.10
N SER A 38 -5.57 1.27 -5.47
CA SER A 38 -6.28 0.00 -5.33
C SER A 38 -5.61 -1.10 -6.15
N TYR A 39 -5.18 -0.80 -7.39
CA TYR A 39 -4.42 -1.75 -8.20
C TYR A 39 -3.06 -2.10 -7.58
N MET A 40 -2.36 -1.12 -7.00
CA MET A 40 -1.12 -1.36 -6.27
C MET A 40 -1.37 -2.26 -5.05
N ALA A 41 -2.37 -1.94 -4.22
CA ALA A 41 -2.71 -2.74 -3.05
C ALA A 41 -3.10 -4.18 -3.42
N HIS A 42 -3.85 -4.36 -4.51
CA HIS A 42 -4.15 -5.68 -5.05
C HIS A 42 -2.87 -6.43 -5.47
N CYS A 43 -1.94 -5.77 -6.16
CA CYS A 43 -0.66 -6.39 -6.51
C CYS A 43 0.16 -6.79 -5.28
N LEU A 44 0.18 -5.97 -4.24
CA LEU A 44 0.85 -6.26 -2.97
C LEU A 44 0.24 -7.50 -2.29
N ARG A 45 -1.09 -7.60 -2.25
CA ARG A 45 -1.79 -8.75 -1.71
C ARG A 45 -1.49 -10.04 -2.48
N GLU A 46 -1.66 -10.02 -3.80
CA GLU A 46 -1.55 -11.23 -4.63
C GLU A 46 -0.10 -11.68 -4.86
N ARG A 47 0.84 -10.73 -5.00
CA ARG A 47 2.24 -11.06 -5.35
C ARG A 47 3.13 -11.19 -4.13
N SER A 48 2.95 -10.32 -3.14
CA SER A 48 3.77 -10.25 -1.93
C SER A 48 3.14 -10.95 -0.73
N LEU A 49 1.95 -11.54 -0.87
CA LEU A 49 1.25 -12.24 0.22
C LEU A 49 1.11 -11.34 1.47
N CYS A 50 0.86 -10.05 1.26
CA CYS A 50 0.71 -9.05 2.30
C CYS A 50 -0.49 -9.36 3.22
N ASP A 51 -0.34 -9.19 4.55
CA ASP A 51 -1.48 -9.31 5.49
C ASP A 51 -2.25 -8.01 5.64
N LYS A 52 -1.53 -6.88 5.62
CA LYS A 52 -2.08 -5.53 5.83
C LYS A 52 -1.41 -4.54 4.90
N THR A 53 -2.21 -3.83 4.13
CA THR A 53 -1.73 -2.77 3.24
C THR A 53 -2.18 -1.42 3.76
N PHE A 54 -1.24 -0.50 3.93
CA PHE A 54 -1.53 0.91 4.18
C PHE A 54 -1.35 1.70 2.89
N VAL A 55 -2.14 2.77 2.75
CA VAL A 55 -2.20 3.54 1.51
C VAL A 55 -2.18 5.02 1.84
N SER A 56 -1.30 5.77 1.18
CA SER A 56 -1.32 7.24 1.19
C SER A 56 -1.54 7.79 -0.22
N SER A 57 -2.59 8.59 -0.37
CA SER A 57 -3.02 9.13 -1.65
C SER A 57 -2.04 10.15 -2.24
N ALA A 58 -1.44 10.98 -1.40
CA ALA A 58 -0.51 12.02 -1.82
C ALA A 58 0.57 12.23 -0.77
N CYS A 59 1.78 11.69 -1.02
CA CYS A 59 2.93 11.96 -0.17
C CYS A 59 4.27 11.80 -0.89
N LEU A 60 5.27 12.53 -0.40
CA LEU A 60 6.66 12.41 -0.83
C LEU A 60 7.33 11.21 -0.16
N ALA A 61 8.38 10.71 -0.82
CA ALA A 61 9.21 9.64 -0.26
C ALA A 61 9.99 10.09 0.99
N SER A 62 10.18 11.40 1.13
CA SER A 62 10.87 12.05 2.24
C SER A 62 9.97 12.31 3.44
N ASP A 63 8.64 12.26 3.28
CA ASP A 63 7.71 12.55 4.37
C ASP A 63 7.81 11.46 5.44
N SER A 64 7.64 11.82 6.72
CA SER A 64 7.61 10.83 7.81
C SER A 64 6.41 9.88 7.65
N LEU A 65 6.50 8.64 8.13
CA LEU A 65 5.36 7.70 8.08
C LEU A 65 4.12 8.29 8.75
N THR A 66 4.29 8.87 9.94
CA THR A 66 3.22 9.54 10.68
C THR A 66 2.52 10.61 9.85
N SER A 67 3.26 11.48 9.15
CA SER A 67 2.64 12.50 8.30
C SER A 67 1.91 11.93 7.08
N ARG A 68 2.31 10.75 6.58
CA ARG A 68 1.62 10.11 5.46
C ARG A 68 0.30 9.48 5.88
N ASP A 69 0.25 8.94 7.09
CA ASP A 69 -0.93 8.24 7.61
C ASP A 69 -1.97 9.20 8.18
N ILE A 70 -1.56 10.43 8.57
CA ILE A 70 -2.44 11.49 9.08
C ILE A 70 -3.10 12.30 7.96
N ASN A 71 -2.64 12.19 6.70
CA ASN A 71 -3.31 12.87 5.57
C ASN A 71 -4.66 12.20 5.29
N GLU A 72 -5.68 12.63 6.02
CA GLU A 72 -7.09 12.30 5.89
C GLU A 72 -7.61 12.74 4.51
N ASP A 73 -7.42 11.88 3.52
CA ASP A 73 -8.40 11.74 2.43
C ASP A 73 -9.21 10.48 2.79
N THR A 74 -10.00 10.59 3.88
CA THR A 74 -10.82 9.56 4.51
C THR A 74 -11.89 8.94 3.59
N ASP A 75 -12.04 9.46 2.37
CA ASP A 75 -12.95 8.99 1.32
C ASP A 75 -12.48 7.75 0.55
N LEU A 76 -11.24 7.27 0.77
CA LEU A 76 -10.65 6.24 -0.09
C LEU A 76 -10.76 4.80 0.44
N LEU A 77 -11.41 4.59 1.59
CA LEU A 77 -11.48 3.28 2.26
C LEU A 77 -12.89 2.78 2.56
N THR A 78 -13.93 3.41 2.00
CA THR A 78 -15.26 2.79 1.97
C THR A 78 -15.38 1.89 0.75
N GLU A 79 -15.04 0.61 0.91
CA GLU A 79 -15.81 -0.59 0.49
C GLU A 79 -15.30 -1.82 1.25
#